data_AF-A0A957GCG4-F1
#
_entry.id   AF-A0A957GCG4-F1
#
_cell.length_a   1.000
_cell.length_b   1.000
_cell.length_c   1.000
_cell.angle_alpha   90.00
_cell.angle_beta   90.00
_cell.angle_gamma   90.00
#
_symmetry.space_group_name_H-M   'P 1'
#
loop_
_entity.id
_entity.type
_entity.pdbx_description
1 polymer ?
#
loop_
_entity_poly.entity_id
_entity_poly.type
_entity_poly.pdbx_seq_one_letter_code
_entity_poly.pdbx_strand_id
1 'polypeptide(L)' 'LYPGIRGQIEVKDVATPLSYERFTGNWQGSSCGWLLTKETMGLMIQGLDKTLPGLANFYMAGQWV' A
#
# COMPACT_ATOMS: atom_id res chain seq x y z
N LEU A 1 25.32 -11.93 -6.05
CA LEU A 1 25.94 -10.75 -5.40
C LEU A 1 26.81 -10.06 -6.44
N TYR A 2 26.78 -8.73 -6.54
CA TYR A 2 27.58 -7.95 -7.51
C TYR A 2 28.82 -7.39 -6.80
N PRO A 3 30.01 -8.03 -6.91
CA PRO A 3 31.22 -7.53 -6.26
C PRO A 3 31.59 -6.15 -6.83
N GLY A 4 31.97 -5.21 -5.97
CA GLY A 4 32.39 -3.86 -6.38
C GLY A 4 31.27 -2.83 -6.57
N ILE A 5 29.99 -3.23 -6.61
CA ILE A 5 28.86 -2.30 -6.81
C ILE A 5 28.81 -1.20 -5.76
N ARG A 6 29.22 -1.50 -4.52
CA ARG A 6 29.26 -0.53 -3.42
C ARG A 6 30.12 0.70 -3.73
N GLY A 7 31.21 0.53 -4.47
CA GLY A 7 32.10 1.63 -4.84
C GLY A 7 31.54 2.53 -5.95
N GLN A 8 30.47 2.09 -6.63
CA GLN A 8 29.82 2.81 -7.74
C GLN A 8 28.49 3.47 -7.31
N ILE A 9 28.07 3.33 -6.05
CA ILE A 9 26.84 3.94 -5.55
C ILE A 9 27.12 5.42 -5.24
N GLU A 10 26.53 6.33 -6.02
CA GLU A 10 26.62 7.77 -5.78
C GLU A 10 25.57 8.27 -4.79
N VAL A 11 24.37 7.67 -4.79
CA VAL A 11 23.23 8.07 -3.95
C VAL A 11 22.52 6.83 -3.42
N LYS A 12 22.05 6.91 -2.18
CA LYS A 12 21.17 5.92 -1.56
C LYS A 12 20.01 6.62 -0.87
N ASP A 13 18.80 6.21 -1.22
CA ASP A 13 17.56 6.57 -0.52
C ASP A 13 16.86 5.29 -0.04
N VAL A 14 16.14 5.37 1.08
CA VAL A 14 15.50 4.22 1.72
C VAL A 14 14.10 4.58 2.18
N ALA A 15 13.10 3.97 1.56
CA ALA A 15 11.74 3.90 2.10
C ALA A 15 11.62 2.71 3.04
N THR A 16 11.00 2.92 4.19
CA THR A 16 10.65 1.88 5.16
C THR A 16 9.13 1.83 5.34
N PRO A 17 8.55 0.80 5.95
CA PRO A 17 7.13 0.79 6.29
C PRO A 17 6.69 2.07 7.04
N LEU A 18 7.53 2.56 7.96
CA LEU A 18 7.27 3.81 8.68
C LEU A 18 7.28 5.05 7.76
N SER A 19 8.06 5.03 6.68
CA SER A 19 8.01 6.07 5.66
C SER A 19 6.64 6.12 4.99
N TYR A 20 6.08 4.96 4.62
CA TYR A 20 4.74 4.89 4.02
C TYR A 20 3.64 5.30 5.00
N GLU A 21 3.68 4.82 6.25
CA GLU A 21 2.73 5.26 7.27
C GLU A 21 2.76 6.78 7.45
N ARG A 22 3.96 7.37 7.58
CA ARG A 22 4.14 8.79 7.83
C ARG A 22 3.71 9.68 6.66
N PHE A 23 4.03 9.29 5.43
CA PHE A 23 3.86 10.16 4.26
C PHE A 23 2.56 9.93 3.49
N THR A 24 1.99 8.72 3.54
CA THR A 24 0.76 8.40 2.78
C THR A 24 -0.38 7.92 3.68
N GLY A 25 -0.14 7.73 4.98
CA GLY A 25 -1.15 7.20 5.90
C GLY A 25 -1.48 5.73 5.65
N ASN A 26 -0.66 5.01 4.88
CA ASN A 26 -0.89 3.60 4.60
C ASN A 26 -0.80 2.78 5.88
N TRP A 27 -1.84 2.02 6.18
CA TRP A 27 -1.88 1.13 7.35
C TRP A 27 -0.73 0.11 7.30
N GLN A 28 0.02 0.01 8.39
CA GLN A 28 1.20 -0.87 8.54
C GLN A 28 2.26 -0.68 7.44
N GLY A 29 2.28 0.49 6.80
CA GLY A 29 3.19 0.81 5.72
C GLY A 29 2.93 0.00 4.45
N SER A 30 1.72 -0.54 4.26
CA SER A 30 1.38 -1.29 3.04
C SER A 30 1.49 -0.40 1.80
N SER A 31 2.23 -0.85 0.79
CA SER A 31 2.38 -0.13 -0.47
C SER A 31 1.25 -0.40 -1.48
N CYS A 32 0.47 -1.46 -1.27
CA CYS A 32 -0.49 -1.97 -2.27
C CYS A 32 -1.91 -2.22 -1.70
N GLY A 33 -2.22 -1.69 -0.52
CA GLY A 33 -3.48 -1.97 0.17
C GLY A 33 -3.50 -3.38 0.76
N TRP A 34 -4.51 -4.18 0.42
CA TRP A 34 -4.66 -5.56 0.90
C TRP A 34 -3.58 -6.48 0.29
N LEU A 35 -2.89 -7.24 1.14
CA LEU A 35 -1.99 -8.29 0.66
C LEU A 35 -2.80 -9.35 -0.07
N LEU A 36 -2.36 -9.78 -1.25
CA LEU A 36 -3.01 -10.83 -2.02
C LEU A 36 -2.76 -12.21 -1.39
N THR A 37 -3.76 -12.73 -0.69
CA THR A 37 -3.77 -14.08 -0.10
C THR A 37 -5.02 -14.83 -0.58
N LYS A 38 -5.14 -16.11 -0.23
CA LYS A 38 -6.35 -16.88 -0.58
C LYS A 38 -7.61 -16.28 0.04
N GLU A 39 -7.46 -15.71 1.23
CA GLU A 39 -8.53 -15.10 2.03
C GLU A 39 -8.95 -13.74 1.47
N THR A 40 -8.02 -12.93 0.98
CA THR A 40 -8.29 -11.56 0.49
C THR A 40 -8.54 -11.47 -1.02
N MET A 41 -8.17 -12.50 -1.80
CA MET A 41 -8.33 -12.49 -3.27
C MET A 41 -9.78 -12.28 -3.70
N GLY A 42 -10.75 -12.87 -2.98
CA GLY A 42 -12.18 -12.67 -3.26
C GLY A 42 -12.58 -11.19 -3.15
N LEU A 43 -12.13 -10.50 -2.09
CA LEU A 43 -12.39 -9.07 -1.88
C LEU A 43 -11.81 -8.22 -3.02
N MET A 44 -10.62 -8.56 -3.52
CA MET A 44 -9.98 -7.81 -4.60
C MET A 44 -10.64 -8.02 -5.97
N ILE A 45 -11.19 -9.22 -6.22
CA ILE A 45 -11.89 -9.54 -7.47
C ILE A 45 -13.31 -8.96 -7.47
N GLN A 46 -14.03 -9.10 -6.35
CA GLN A 46 -15.41 -8.65 -6.22
C GLN A 46 -15.50 -7.14 -5.94
N GLY A 47 -14.42 -6.55 -5.42
CA GLY A 47 -14.38 -5.16 -4.97
C GLY A 47 -14.98 -5.00 -3.57
N LEU A 48 -14.65 -3.90 -2.90
CA LEU A 48 -15.29 -3.48 -1.67
C LEU A 48 -16.30 -2.36 -1.95
N ASP A 49 -17.30 -2.26 -1.09
CA ASP A 49 -18.24 -1.14 -1.12
C ASP A 49 -17.48 0.17 -0.87
N LYS A 50 -17.67 1.12 -1.79
CA LYS A 50 -17.01 2.43 -1.74
C LYS A 50 -17.82 3.47 -0.97
N THR A 51 -18.89 3.06 -0.30
CA THR A 51 -19.78 3.94 0.46
C THR A 51 -19.88 3.45 1.89
N LEU A 52 -20.16 4.34 2.83
CA LEU A 52 -20.34 3.99 4.23
C LEU A 52 -21.84 3.97 4.58
N PRO A 53 -22.39 2.85 5.08
CA PRO A 53 -23.80 2.79 5.48
C PRO A 53 -24.16 3.88 6.49
N GLY A 54 -25.26 4.59 6.22
CA GLY A 54 -25.73 5.69 7.07
C GLY A 54 -25.08 7.05 6.78
N LEU A 55 -24.11 7.14 5.86
CA LEU A 55 -23.48 8.39 5.48
C LEU A 55 -23.78 8.75 4.01
N ALA A 56 -24.73 9.67 3.82
CA ALA A 56 -25.11 10.14 2.50
C ALA A 56 -23.97 10.97 1.85
N ASN A 57 -23.84 10.87 0.53
CA ASN A 57 -22.86 11.60 -0.28
C ASN A 57 -21.37 11.38 0.11
N PHE A 58 -21.06 10.23 0.72
CA PHE A 58 -19.68 9.85 1.05
C PHE A 58 -19.20 8.71 0.15
N TYR A 59 -18.03 8.91 -0.45
CA TYR A 59 -17.40 7.98 -1.37
C TYR A 59 -15.92 7.80 -1.01
N MET A 60 -15.53 6.54 -0.80
CA MET A 60 -14.14 6.14 -0.59
C MET A 60 -13.49 5.86 -1.94
N ALA A 61 -12.21 6.21 -2.07
CA ALA A 61 -11.41 5.94 -3.25
C ALA A 61 -9.99 5.59 -2.85
N GLY A 62 -9.34 4.72 -3.64
CA GLY A 62 -7.96 4.28 -3.42
C GLY A 62 -7.83 2.77 -3.45
N GLN A 63 -6.60 2.26 -3.27
CA GLN A 63 -6.29 0.83 -3.37
C GLN A 63 -6.93 -0.03 -2.26
N TRP A 64 -7.43 0.59 -1.21
CA TRP A 64 -8.07 -0.10 -0.09
C TRP A 64 -9.54 -0.46 -0.34
N VAL A 65 -10.18 0.07 -1.40
CA VAL A 65 -11.63 -0.06 -1.68
C VAL A 65 -11.99 -0.28 -3.15
#